data_AF-A0A235B6G0-F1
#
_entry.id   AF-A0A235B6G0-F1
#
_cell.length_a   1.000
_cell.length_b   1.000
_cell.length_c   1.000
_cell.angle_alpha   90.00
_cell.angle_beta   90.00
_cell.angle_gamma   90.00
#
_symmetry.space_group_name_H-M   'P 1'
#
loop_
_entity.id
_entity.type
_entity.pdbx_description
1 polymer ?
#
loop_
_entity_poly.entity_id
_entity_poly.type
_entity_poly.pdbx_seq_one_letter_code
_entity_poly.pdbx_strand_id
1 'polypeptide(L)'
;MEALNDWLRQTPVAAYLSILVMTAVIYKVAFARKLPILKSLIVYLVLAFGCVLFWFLFILRFPIIEILLVTVVMIVIARIRMWMTDRKQKSPE
;
A
#
# COMPACT_ATOMS: atom_id res chain seq x y z
N MET A 1 3.02 -15.21 -12.26
CA MET A 1 2.20 -14.57 -11.21
C MET A 1 1.24 -15.56 -10.55
N GLU A 2 0.66 -16.53 -11.27
CA GLU A 2 -0.19 -17.59 -10.69
C GLU A 2 0.56 -18.62 -9.83
N ALA A 3 1.80 -18.98 -10.17
CA ALA A 3 2.60 -19.93 -9.39
C ALA A 3 2.92 -19.47 -7.94
N LEU A 4 2.89 -18.15 -7.68
CA LEU A 4 3.03 -17.58 -6.33
C LEU A 4 1.71 -17.64 -5.56
N ASN A 5 0.57 -17.52 -6.25
CA ASN A 5 -0.76 -17.53 -5.66
C ASN A 5 -1.14 -18.93 -5.14
N ASP A 6 -0.71 -20.00 -5.82
CA ASP A 6 -0.91 -21.38 -5.37
C ASP A 6 -0.02 -21.75 -4.17
N TRP A 7 1.22 -21.25 -4.11
CA TRP A 7 2.11 -21.44 -2.95
C TRP A 7 1.68 -20.63 -1.72
N LEU A 8 1.15 -19.41 -1.90
CA LEU A 8 0.56 -18.60 -0.82
C LEU A 8 -0.75 -19.18 -0.29
N ARG A 9 -1.50 -19.91 -1.12
CA ARG A 9 -2.67 -20.68 -0.70
C ARG A 9 -2.33 -21.79 0.27
N GLN A 10 -1.11 -22.31 0.21
CA GLN A 10 -0.65 -23.37 1.09
C GLN A 10 -0.39 -22.90 2.54
N THR A 11 -0.18 -21.59 2.75
CA THR A 11 0.02 -20.98 4.08
C THR A 11 -0.72 -19.64 4.22
N PRO A 12 -1.95 -19.62 4.78
CA PRO A 12 -2.77 -18.40 4.86
C PRO A 12 -2.11 -17.24 5.64
N VAL A 13 -1.15 -17.56 6.52
CA VAL A 13 -0.40 -16.60 7.34
C VAL A 13 0.56 -15.75 6.50
N ALA A 14 1.20 -16.33 5.47
CA ALA A 14 2.15 -15.62 4.61
C ALA A 14 1.44 -14.58 3.72
N ALA A 15 0.23 -14.92 3.24
CA ALA A 15 -0.60 -14.00 2.47
C ALA A 15 -1.04 -12.81 3.32
N TYR A 16 -1.50 -13.07 4.54
CA TYR A 16 -1.85 -12.00 5.48
C TYR A 16 -0.68 -11.06 5.73
N LEU A 17 0.52 -11.60 5.98
CA LEU A 17 1.72 -10.81 6.27
C LEU A 17 2.15 -9.95 5.08
N SER A 18 2.09 -10.48 3.84
CA SER A 18 2.38 -9.71 2.62
C SER A 18 1.40 -8.55 2.40
N ILE A 19 0.09 -8.80 2.56
CA ILE A 19 -0.97 -7.79 2.45
C ILE A 19 -0.79 -6.71 3.50
N LEU A 20 -0.46 -7.10 4.74
CA LEU A 20 -0.24 -6.19 5.86
C LEU A 20 0.98 -5.29 5.59
N VAL A 21 2.10 -5.86 5.14
CA VAL A 21 3.31 -5.11 4.79
C VAL A 21 3.05 -4.15 3.61
N MET A 22 2.44 -4.63 2.52
CA MET A 22 2.13 -3.77 1.37
C MET A 22 1.14 -2.67 1.73
N THR A 23 0.11 -2.99 2.50
CA THR A 23 -0.88 -2.00 2.97
C THR A 23 -0.22 -0.96 3.87
N ALA A 24 0.68 -1.37 4.77
CA ALA A 24 1.45 -0.45 5.61
C ALA A 24 2.36 0.48 4.78
N VAL A 25 3.00 -0.05 3.73
CA VAL A 25 3.82 0.73 2.80
C VAL A 25 2.94 1.72 2.02
N ILE A 26 1.85 1.26 1.40
CA ILE A 26 0.89 2.15 0.71
C ILE A 26 0.42 3.24 1.66
N TYR A 27 0.06 2.88 2.89
CA TYR A 27 -0.40 3.85 3.86
C TYR A 27 0.66 4.92 4.11
N LYS A 28 1.89 4.51 4.42
CA LYS A 28 3.00 5.44 4.66
C LYS A 28 3.30 6.34 3.46
N VAL A 29 3.15 5.83 2.24
CA VAL A 29 3.48 6.57 1.01
C VAL A 29 2.30 7.43 0.52
N ALA A 30 1.06 6.95 0.59
CA ALA A 30 -0.15 7.69 0.25
C ALA A 30 -0.41 8.82 1.24
N PHE A 31 -0.19 8.55 2.53
CA PHE A 31 -0.17 9.55 3.59
C PHE A 31 1.22 10.20 3.69
N ALA A 32 1.80 10.64 2.57
CA ALA A 32 3.02 11.47 2.50
C ALA A 32 2.87 12.88 3.14
N ARG A 33 2.01 13.00 4.14
CA ARG A 33 1.68 14.22 4.88
C ARG A 33 2.17 14.04 6.30
N LYS A 34 2.97 14.98 6.81
CA LYS A 34 3.43 14.99 8.21
C LYS A 34 2.20 15.12 9.10
N LEU A 35 1.69 14.01 9.62
CA LEU A 35 0.52 14.03 10.50
C LEU A 35 0.96 14.17 11.95
N PRO A 36 0.32 15.07 12.73
CA PRO A 36 0.49 15.10 14.17
C PRO A 36 0.05 13.77 14.78
N ILE A 37 0.79 13.29 15.78
CA ILE A 37 0.68 11.96 16.40
C ILE A 37 -0.76 11.57 16.75
N LEU A 38 -1.60 12.54 17.15
CA LEU A 38 -3.00 12.30 17.51
C LEU A 38 -3.86 11.86 16.31
N LYS A 39 -3.60 12.38 15.11
CA LYS A 39 -4.32 11.97 13.88
C LYS A 39 -3.81 10.63 13.35
N SER A 40 -2.56 10.28 13.62
CA SER A 40 -1.99 8.99 13.26
C SER A 40 -2.72 7.82 13.93
N LEU A 41 -3.29 8.03 15.13
CA LEU A 41 -4.01 6.99 15.86
C LEU A 41 -5.35 6.63 15.20
N ILE A 42 -6.15 7.64 14.84
CA ILE A 42 -7.42 7.46 14.10
C ILE A 42 -7.17 6.77 12.76
N VAL A 43 -6.12 7.21 12.09
CA VAL A 43 -5.59 6.61 10.87
C VAL A 43 -5.28 5.13 11.03
N TYR A 44 -4.60 4.74 12.10
CA TYR A 44 -4.25 3.34 12.36
C TYR A 44 -5.50 2.51 12.69
N LEU A 45 -6.48 3.10 13.38
CA LEU A 45 -7.78 2.46 13.62
C LEU A 45 -8.56 2.21 12.32
N VAL A 46 -8.62 3.20 11.43
CA VAL A 46 -9.24 3.05 10.10
C VAL A 46 -8.47 2.04 9.26
N LEU A 47 -7.13 2.00 9.35
CA LEU A 47 -6.30 1.02 8.66
C LEU A 47 -6.56 -0.40 9.16
N ALA A 48 -6.67 -0.59 10.48
CA ALA A 48 -7.04 -1.87 11.08
C ALA A 48 -8.43 -2.32 10.60
N PHE A 49 -9.38 -1.40 10.51
CA PHE A 49 -10.73 -1.68 10.00
C PHE A 49 -10.73 -2.02 8.50
N GLY A 50 -9.95 -1.30 7.70
CA GLY A 50 -9.76 -1.58 6.26
C GLY A 50 -9.07 -2.92 6.01
N CYS A 51 -8.20 -3.36 6.93
CA CYS A 51 -7.54 -4.67 6.86
C CYS A 51 -8.56 -5.82 6.97
N VAL A 52 -9.63 -5.65 7.76
CA VAL A 52 -10.74 -6.62 7.84
C VAL A 52 -11.47 -6.74 6.50
N LEU A 53 -11.70 -5.62 5.81
CA LEU A 53 -12.30 -5.63 4.47
C LEU A 53 -11.39 -6.29 3.43
N PHE A 54 -10.08 -6.04 3.50
CA PHE A 54 -9.08 -6.70 2.66
C PHE A 54 -9.01 -8.21 2.90
N TRP A 55 -9.08 -8.63 4.17
CA TRP A 55 -9.15 -10.03 4.56
C TRP A 55 -10.42 -10.71 4.00
N PHE A 56 -11.54 -9.99 4.00
CA PHE A 56 -12.78 -10.45 3.38
C PHE A 56 -12.68 -10.54 1.85
N LEU A 57 -12.04 -9.58 1.17
CA LEU A 57 -11.80 -9.68 -0.27
C LEU A 57 -10.87 -10.85 -0.62
N PHE A 58 -9.89 -11.15 0.24
CA PHE A 58 -9.02 -12.31 0.08
C PHE A 58 -9.79 -13.63 0.21
N ILE A 59 -10.74 -13.75 1.16
CA ILE A 59 -11.59 -14.95 1.30
C ILE A 59 -12.49 -15.16 0.07
N LEU A 60 -12.89 -14.07 -0.59
CA LEU A 60 -13.69 -14.06 -1.82
C LEU A 60 -12.89 -14.45 -3.08
N ARG A 61 -11.64 -14.93 -2.91
CA ARG A 61 -10.77 -15.41 -4.00
C ARG A 61 -10.33 -14.31 -4.99
N PHE A 62 -10.35 -13.05 -4.58
CA PHE A 62 -9.91 -11.93 -5.41
C PHE A 62 -8.37 -11.81 -5.46
N PRO A 63 -7.79 -11.37 -6.60
CA PRO A 63 -6.34 -11.17 -6.77
C PRO A 63 -5.85 -9.89 -6.05
N ILE A 64 -6.11 -9.77 -4.75
CA ILE A 64 -5.80 -8.60 -3.91
C ILE A 64 -4.33 -8.20 -3.97
N ILE A 65 -3.41 -9.19 -3.97
CA ILE A 65 -1.97 -8.95 -4.03
C ILE A 65 -1.57 -8.23 -5.32
N GLU A 66 -2.15 -8.60 -6.47
CA GLU A 66 -1.84 -7.94 -7.74
C GLU A 66 -2.31 -6.48 -7.75
N ILE A 67 -3.51 -6.23 -7.22
CA ILE A 67 -4.09 -4.87 -7.15
C ILE A 67 -3.23 -3.99 -6.22
N LEU A 68 -2.79 -4.52 -5.08
CA LEU A 68 -1.85 -3.86 -4.17
C LEU A 68 -0.53 -3.54 -4.87
N LEU A 69 0.01 -4.49 -5.64
CA LEU A 69 1.30 -4.35 -6.32
C LEU A 69 1.23 -3.24 -7.36
N VAL A 70 0.20 -3.25 -8.20
CA VAL A 70 -0.06 -2.19 -9.19
C VAL A 70 -0.22 -0.83 -8.50
N THR A 71 -0.94 -0.78 -7.38
CA THR A 71 -1.14 0.45 -6.61
C THR A 71 0.16 0.99 -6.04
N VAL A 72 0.99 0.14 -5.42
CA VAL A 72 2.30 0.52 -4.90
C VAL A 72 3.16 1.11 -6.01
N VAL A 73 3.24 0.42 -7.15
CA VAL A 73 4.03 0.88 -8.31
C VAL A 73 3.53 2.24 -8.80
N MET A 74 2.21 2.41 -8.94
CA MET A 74 1.62 3.66 -9.41
C MET A 74 1.92 4.84 -8.46
N ILE A 75 1.81 4.63 -7.14
CA ILE A 75 2.12 5.66 -6.15
C ILE A 75 3.62 5.99 -6.13
N VAL A 76 4.49 4.97 -6.19
CA VAL A 76 5.95 5.17 -6.22
C VAL A 76 6.34 6.02 -7.44
N ILE A 77 5.79 5.72 -8.62
CA ILE A 77 6.01 6.51 -9.84
C ILE A 77 5.51 7.95 -9.65
N ALA A 78 4.30 8.13 -9.13
CA ALA A 78 3.73 9.45 -8.88
C ALA A 78 4.61 10.28 -7.92
N ARG A 79 5.23 9.62 -6.93
CA ARG A 79 6.08 10.30 -5.97
C ARG A 79 7.40 10.76 -6.58
N ILE A 80 8.05 9.87 -7.34
CA ILE A 80 9.27 10.19 -8.09
C ILE A 80 9.01 11.36 -9.05
N ARG A 81 7.87 11.33 -9.76
CA ARG A 81 7.45 12.42 -10.66
C ARG A 81 7.33 13.75 -9.92
N MET A 82 6.66 13.79 -8.77
CA MET A 82 6.55 15.02 -7.98
C MET A 82 7.90 15.57 -7.52
N TRP A 83 8.81 14.71 -7.04
CA TRP A 83 10.16 15.13 -6.64
C TRP A 83 10.98 15.69 -7.80
N MET A 84 10.77 15.16 -9.01
CA MET A 84 11.44 15.64 -10.21
C MET A 84 10.87 16.97 -10.72
N THR A 85 9.55 17.18 -10.59
CA THR A 85 8.89 18.46 -10.93
C THR A 85 9.33 19.60 -10.02
N ASP A 86 9.43 19.37 -8.71
CA ASP A 86 9.86 20.38 -7.73
C ASP A 86 11.31 20.87 -8.00
N ARG A 87 12.18 19.99 -8.52
CA ARG A 87 13.57 20.31 -8.84
C ARG A 87 13.74 21.08 -10.15
N LYS A 88 12.79 20.95 -11.10
CA LYS A 88 12.86 21.61 -12.42
C LYS A 88 12.45 23.09 -12.38
N GLN A 89 11.84 23.57 -11.30
CA GLN A 89 11.41 24.96 -11.16
C GLN A 89 12.48 25.89 -10.53
N LYS A 90 13.67 25.36 -10.25
CA LYS A 90 14.84 26.12 -9.78
C LYS A 90 15.94 26.19 -10.85
N SER A 91 15.57 26.61 -12.06
CA SER A 91 16.56 27.20 -12.96
C SER A 91 16.60 28.70 -12.63
N PRO A 92 17.62 29.18 -11.88
CA PRO A 92 17.84 30.61 -11.75
C PRO A 92 18.24 31.13 -13.12
N GLU A 93 17.51 32.12 -13.61
CA GLU A 93 17.95 32.98 -14.71
C GLU A 93 19.00 33.97 -14.20
#